data_AF-A0A412G6G1-F1
#
_entry.id   AF-A0A412G6G1-F1
#
_cell.length_a   1.000
_cell.length_b   1.000
_cell.length_c   1.000
_cell.angle_alpha   90.00
_cell.angle_beta   90.00
_cell.angle_gamma   90.00
#
_symmetry.space_group_name_H-M   'P 1'
#
loop_
_entity.id
_entity.type
_entity.pdbx_description
1 polymer ?
#
loop_
_entity_poly.entity_id
_entity_poly.type
_entity_poly.pdbx_seq_one_letter_code
_entity_poly.pdbx_strand_id
1 'polypeptide(L)'
;MNYIIGEKKYAGIRIKSVTGEPFYIKEASFELSRDGVVVLSDVCKIDRQKQILYAYLAPADPGKYQLEFTYTIGIEDIKARFGVIVRC
;
A
#
# COMPACT_ATOMS: atom_id res chain seq x y z
N MET A 1 4.93 5.89 -17.22
CA MET A 1 4.49 7.13 -16.53
C MET A 1 5.69 8.07 -16.54
N ASN A 2 5.52 9.30 -17.02
CA ASN A 2 6.65 10.24 -17.17
C ASN A 2 6.66 11.23 -16.00
N TYR A 3 7.86 11.46 -15.45
CA TYR A 3 8.10 12.40 -14.35
C TYR A 3 8.99 13.54 -14.85
N ILE A 4 8.67 14.75 -14.42
CA ILE A 4 9.56 15.92 -14.57
C ILE A 4 10.41 16.01 -13.30
N ILE A 5 11.67 16.43 -13.42
CA ILE A 5 12.58 16.59 -12.28
C ILE A 5 11.93 17.53 -11.24
N GLY A 6 11.92 17.12 -9.97
CA GLY A 6 11.31 17.87 -8.86
C GLY A 6 9.79 17.73 -8.75
N GLU A 7 9.15 16.99 -9.65
CA GLU A 7 7.71 16.74 -9.61
C GLU A 7 7.34 15.75 -8.51
N LYS A 8 6.29 16.11 -7.75
CA LYS A 8 5.71 15.28 -6.70
C LYS A 8 4.40 14.69 -7.22
N LYS A 9 4.33 13.37 -7.34
CA LYS A 9 3.14 12.67 -7.86
C LYS A 9 2.82 11.46 -6.99
N TYR A 10 1.54 11.12 -6.96
CA TYR A 10 1.11 9.82 -6.48
C TYR A 10 1.06 8.84 -7.66
N ALA A 11 1.84 7.77 -7.59
CA ALA A 11 1.64 6.60 -8.43
C ALA A 11 0.61 5.69 -7.76
N GLY A 12 -0.40 5.25 -8.50
CA GLY A 12 -1.50 4.48 -7.94
C GLY A 12 -1.72 3.16 -8.67
N ILE A 13 -1.90 2.07 -7.91
CA ILE A 13 -2.39 0.80 -8.44
C ILE A 13 -3.74 0.46 -7.84
N ARG A 14 -4.65 -0.09 -8.65
CA ARG A 14 -5.95 -0.58 -8.20
C ARG A 14 -5.92 -2.09 -8.13
N ILE A 15 -6.17 -2.65 -6.95
CA ILE A 15 -6.26 -4.09 -6.75
C ILE A 15 -7.71 -4.50 -7.01
N LYS A 16 -7.88 -5.60 -7.74
CA LYS A 16 -9.19 -6.19 -8.04
C LYS A 16 -9.14 -7.68 -7.75
N SER A 17 -10.16 -8.19 -7.07
CA SER A 17 -10.36 -9.63 -6.93
C SER A 17 -10.79 -10.20 -8.28
N VAL A 18 -10.16 -11.30 -8.68
CA VAL A 18 -10.53 -12.04 -9.90
C VAL A 18 -11.86 -12.77 -9.70
N THR A 19 -12.16 -13.23 -8.48
CA THR A 19 -13.41 -13.92 -8.13
C THR A 19 -14.55 -12.94 -7.81
N GLY A 20 -14.25 -11.65 -7.69
CA GLY A 20 -15.21 -10.62 -7.28
C GLY A 20 -15.51 -10.62 -5.77
N GLU A 21 -14.91 -11.54 -5.01
CA GLU A 21 -15.09 -11.60 -3.56
C GLU A 21 -14.55 -10.35 -2.87
N PRO A 22 -15.22 -9.88 -1.80
CA PRO A 22 -14.73 -8.77 -1.01
C PRO A 22 -13.43 -9.15 -0.32
N PHE A 23 -12.46 -8.24 -0.36
CA PHE A 23 -11.18 -8.40 0.30
C PHE A 23 -10.77 -7.12 1.01
N TYR A 24 -9.86 -7.26 1.98
CA TYR A 24 -9.35 -6.15 2.76
C TYR A 24 -7.82 -6.10 2.64
N ILE A 25 -7.30 -4.95 2.21
CA ILE A 25 -5.87 -4.69 2.23
C ILE A 25 -5.50 -4.25 3.66
N LYS A 26 -4.73 -5.09 4.34
CA LYS A 26 -4.31 -4.89 5.73
C LYS A 26 -3.26 -3.78 5.82
N GLU A 27 -2.19 -3.96 5.07
CA GLU A 27 -1.04 -3.07 5.01
C GLU A 27 -0.43 -3.11 3.60
N ALA A 28 0.29 -2.05 3.26
CA ALA A 28 0.99 -1.95 1.99
C ALA A 28 2.18 -0.99 2.13
N SER A 29 3.26 -1.33 1.46
CA SER A 29 4.48 -0.54 1.31
C SER A 29 4.91 -0.51 -0.15
N PHE A 30 5.76 0.44 -0.48
CA PHE A 30 6.36 0.51 -1.81
C PHE A 30 7.86 0.76 -1.70
N GLU A 31 8.58 0.31 -2.72
CA GLU A 31 9.99 0.56 -2.90
C GLU A 31 10.23 1.12 -4.29
N LEU A 32 10.99 2.20 -4.37
CA LEU A 32 11.51 2.76 -5.60
C LEU A 32 13.00 2.43 -5.67
N SER A 33 13.40 1.69 -6.69
CA SER A 33 14.79 1.33 -6.94
C SER A 33 15.30 1.89 -8.26
N ARG A 34 16.61 2.10 -8.33
CA ARG A 34 17.35 2.51 -9.52
C ARG A 34 18.60 1.65 -9.61
N ASP A 35 18.81 1.02 -10.77
CA ASP A 35 19.97 0.17 -11.03
C ASP A 35 20.20 -0.90 -9.94
N GLY A 36 19.10 -1.45 -9.39
CA GLY A 36 19.11 -2.45 -8.32
C GLY A 36 19.27 -1.90 -6.89
N VAL A 37 19.43 -0.59 -6.72
CA VAL A 37 19.57 0.06 -5.41
C VAL A 37 18.26 0.74 -5.02
N VAL A 38 17.73 0.44 -3.83
CA VAL A 38 16.53 1.10 -3.29
C VAL A 38 16.89 2.54 -2.91
N VAL A 39 16.18 3.51 -3.51
CA VAL A 39 16.38 4.95 -3.27
C VAL A 39 15.27 5.58 -2.42
N LEU A 40 14.12 4.91 -2.32
CA LEU A 40 12.99 5.34 -1.50
C LEU A 40 12.18 4.09 -1.11
N SER A 41 11.83 3.97 0.17
CA SER A 41 10.93 2.94 0.69
C SER A 41 10.03 3.59 1.74
N ASP A 42 8.72 3.40 1.61
CA ASP A 42 7.74 3.97 2.53
C ASP A 42 6.42 3.17 2.52
N VAL A 43 5.53 3.47 3.46
CA VAL A 43 4.18 2.92 3.51
C VAL A 43 3.28 3.53 2.44
N CYS A 44 2.43 2.71 1.84
CA CYS A 44 1.44 3.20 0.89
C CYS A 44 0.28 3.90 1.61
N LYS A 45 -0.25 4.95 0.98
CA LYS A 45 -1.58 5.45 1.33
C LYS A 45 -2.63 4.52 0.72
N ILE A 46 -3.53 4.01 1.56
CA ILE A 46 -4.56 3.03 1.16
C ILE A 46 -5.93 3.69 1.07
N ASP A 47 -6.56 3.67 -0.11
CA ASP A 47 -7.98 3.94 -0.28
C ASP A 47 -8.75 2.61 -0.32
N ARG A 48 -9.34 2.26 0.82
CA ARG A 48 -10.03 0.99 1.02
C ARG A 48 -11.40 0.92 0.35
N GLN A 49 -12.03 2.05 0.03
CA GLN A 49 -13.30 2.05 -0.69
C GLN A 49 -13.09 1.71 -2.16
N LYS A 50 -12.00 2.23 -2.75
CA LYS A 50 -11.68 2.01 -4.17
C LYS A 50 -10.69 0.87 -4.40
N GLN A 51 -10.12 0.33 -3.32
CA GLN A 51 -9.05 -0.68 -3.33
C GLN A 51 -7.82 -0.17 -4.11
N ILE A 52 -7.41 1.06 -3.84
CA ILE A 52 -6.27 1.73 -4.50
C ILE A 52 -5.14 1.95 -3.50
N LEU A 53 -3.93 1.58 -3.90
CA LEU A 53 -2.69 1.89 -3.20
C LEU A 53 -2.02 3.06 -3.88
N TYR A 54 -1.58 4.05 -3.10
CA TYR A 54 -0.83 5.20 -3.60
C TYR A 54 0.57 5.23 -2.99
N ALA A 55 1.57 5.29 -3.87
CA ALA A 55 2.95 5.59 -3.54
C ALA A 55 3.23 7.07 -3.82
N TYR A 56 3.75 7.80 -2.83
CA TYR A 56 4.14 9.19 -3.01
C TYR A 56 5.57 9.24 -3.52
N LEU A 57 5.76 9.71 -4.75
CA LEU A 57 7.05 9.71 -5.42
C LEU A 57 7.51 11.13 -5.70
N ALA A 58 8.76 11.39 -5.36
CA ALA A 58 9.49 12.61 -5.65
C ALA A 58 10.92 12.27 -6.10
N PRO A 59 11.11 11.66 -7.28
CA PRO A 59 12.44 11.30 -7.76
C PRO A 59 13.29 12.56 -7.96
N ALA A 60 14.46 12.59 -7.33
CA ALA A 60 15.37 13.74 -7.35
C ALA A 60 16.14 13.85 -8.68
N ASP A 61 16.50 12.70 -9.26
CA ASP A 61 17.36 12.63 -10.44
C ASP A 61 16.62 12.06 -11.66
N PRO A 62 16.97 12.47 -12.88
CA PRO A 62 16.47 11.82 -14.09
C PRO A 62 17.07 10.41 -14.21
N GLY A 63 16.23 9.45 -14.60
CA GLY A 63 16.66 8.06 -14.78
C GLY A 63 15.50 7.10 -14.95
N LYS A 64 15.83 5.81 -15.13
CA LYS A 64 14.87 4.72 -15.08
C LYS A 64 14.77 4.23 -13.65
N TYR A 65 13.56 4.25 -13.11
CA TYR A 65 13.26 3.72 -11.79
C TYR A 65 12.32 2.53 -11.91
N GLN A 66 12.44 1.59 -10.99
CA GLN A 66 11.49 0.49 -10.79
C GLN A 66 10.71 0.77 -9.52
N LEU A 67 9.39 0.72 -9.62
CA LEU A 67 8.48 0.88 -8.49
C LEU A 67 7.84 -0.45 -8.19
N GLU A 68 8.07 -0.96 -6.99
CA GLU A 68 7.50 -2.19 -6.47
C GLU A 68 6.49 -1.87 -5.36
N PHE A 69 5.35 -2.56 -5.36
CA PHE A 69 4.36 -2.48 -4.29
C PHE A 69 4.30 -3.83 -3.59
N THR A 70 4.48 -3.84 -2.28
CA THR A 70 4.24 -5.00 -1.43
C THR A 70 2.97 -4.76 -0.62
N TYR A 71 2.03 -5.69 -0.65
CA TYR A 71 0.77 -5.54 0.07
C TYR A 71 0.27 -6.87 0.62
N THR A 72 -0.35 -6.81 1.80
CA THR A 72 -0.96 -7.96 2.46
C THR A 72 -2.47 -7.85 2.36
N ILE A 73 -3.10 -8.83 1.71
CA ILE A 73 -4.56 -8.98 1.66
C ILE A 73 -4.98 -9.98 2.72
N GLY A 74 -5.84 -9.56 3.63
CA GLY A 74 -6.37 -10.40 4.71
C GLY A 74 -5.46 -10.53 5.93
N ILE A 75 -6.11 -10.93 7.02
CA ILE A 75 -5.82 -11.87 8.12
C ILE A 75 -6.94 -11.49 9.11
N GLU A 76 -8.00 -12.29 9.24
CA GLU A 76 -9.17 -11.93 10.05
C GLU A 76 -8.78 -11.53 11.48
N ASP A 77 -9.31 -10.41 11.99
CA ASP A 77 -9.22 -10.04 13.41
C ASP A 77 -10.59 -10.24 14.08
N ILE A 78 -10.80 -11.44 14.64
CA ILE A 78 -12.04 -11.83 15.32
C ILE A 78 -11.94 -11.46 16.82
N LYS A 79 -12.82 -10.58 17.32
CA LYS A 79 -12.90 -10.22 18.75
C LYS A 79 -14.23 -10.68 19.35
N ALA A 80 -14.17 -11.63 20.29
CA ALA A 80 -15.31 -12.07 21.10
C ALA A 80 -15.32 -11.35 22.46
N ARG A 81 -16.51 -11.01 22.95
CA ARG A 81 -16.73 -10.46 24.31
C ARG A 81 -17.88 -11.21 24.96
N PHE A 82 -17.74 -11.51 26.25
CA PHE A 82 -18.80 -12.08 27.09
C PHE A 82 -18.80 -11.36 28.45
N GLY A 83 -19.97 -11.27 29.08
CA GLY A 83 -20.13 -10.64 30.39
C GLY A 83 -19.73 -11.61 31.51
N VAL A 84 -18.93 -11.12 32.47
CA VAL A 84 -18.60 -11.84 33.71
C VAL A 84 -19.26 -11.14 34.89
N ILE A 85 -19.96 -11.89 35.74
CA ILE A 85 -20.60 -11.39 36.96
C ILE A 85 -19.66 -11.72 38.13
N VAL A 86 -19.12 -10.69 38.78
CA VAL A 86 -18.36 -10.83 40.04
C VAL A 86 -19.33 -10.60 41.20
N ARG A 87 -19.42 -11.56 42.11
CA ARG A 87 -20.22 -11.46 43.35
C ARG A 87 -19.27 -11.20 44.53
N CYS A 88 -19.70 -10.33 45.44
CA CYS A 88 -19.08 -10.15 46.76
C CYS A 88 -19.44 -11.30 47.70
#